data_AF-A0A0A9EG29-F1
#
_entry.id   AF-A0A0A9EG29-F1
#
_cell.length_a   1.000
_cell.length_b   1.000
_cell.length_c   1.000
_cell.angle_alpha   90.00
_cell.angle_beta   90.00
_cell.angle_gamma   90.00
#
_symmetry.space_group_name_H-M   'P 1'
#
loop_
_entity.id
_entity.type
_entity.pdbx_description
1 polymer ?
#
loop_
_entity_poly.entity_id
_entity_poly.type
_entity_poly.pdbx_seq_one_letter_code
_entity_poly.pdbx_strand_id
1 'polypeptide(L)'
;MDARANNVPKQRAPTPTVDSMFASGAQGRGTANGSQRAASTSASVRKVPSATGFGDDLSDLFGAPASSDVFQEVEGESEERRRARLERHQRTRERAAKALAEKNERDMQVQREQAERDRIGDTLDFEIKRWSAGKEGNLRALLSTLQYILWPECGWQAVSLTDLITGAAVKKQYRKATLCIHPDKVQQKGATLQQKYIAEKVFDILKEAWNKFNSEEFF
;
A
#
# COMPACT_ATOMS: atom_id res chain seq x y z
N MET A 1 81.30 -16.88 23.43
CA MET A 1 80.09 -17.38 22.76
C MET A 1 78.90 -16.65 23.38
N ASP A 2 78.79 -15.33 23.24
CA ASP A 2 78.50 -14.57 22.01
C ASP A 2 77.07 -14.84 21.53
N ALA A 3 76.05 -13.97 21.51
CA ALA A 3 75.78 -12.54 21.80
C ALA A 3 75.05 -11.91 20.58
N ARG A 4 74.23 -10.86 20.84
CA ARG A 4 73.72 -9.87 19.84
C ARG A 4 72.62 -10.36 18.87
N ALA A 5 71.72 -9.53 18.30
CA ALA A 5 70.91 -8.40 18.80
C ALA A 5 69.80 -8.05 17.77
N ASN A 6 68.80 -7.24 18.18
CA ASN A 6 67.92 -6.31 17.44
C ASN A 6 67.68 -6.50 15.90
N ASN A 7 66.43 -6.42 15.39
CA ASN A 7 65.77 -5.11 15.17
C ASN A 7 64.28 -5.15 14.74
N VAL A 8 63.55 -4.13 15.24
CA VAL A 8 62.50 -3.27 14.62
C VAL A 8 61.79 -3.71 13.31
N PRO A 9 60.43 -3.67 13.25
CA PRO A 9 59.66 -3.88 12.01
C PRO A 9 59.67 -2.64 11.09
N LYS A 10 59.65 -2.87 9.77
CA LYS A 10 59.69 -1.79 8.75
C LYS A 10 58.33 -1.56 8.09
N GLN A 11 57.79 -0.35 8.24
CA GLN A 11 56.56 0.10 7.58
C GLN A 11 56.74 0.19 6.05
N ARG A 12 55.63 0.05 5.30
CA ARG A 12 55.56 0.36 3.85
C ARG A 12 54.46 1.39 3.60
N ALA A 13 54.85 2.57 3.14
CA ALA A 13 53.94 3.64 2.69
C ALA A 13 53.55 3.46 1.21
N PRO A 14 52.44 4.08 0.73
CA PRO A 14 52.00 4.00 -0.67
C PRO A 14 52.74 4.98 -1.59
N THR A 15 52.66 4.74 -2.91
CA THR A 15 53.27 5.58 -3.96
C THR A 15 52.22 6.08 -4.97
N PRO A 16 52.04 7.41 -5.17
CA PRO A 16 51.13 8.00 -6.16
C PRO A 16 51.85 8.47 -7.45
N THR A 17 51.10 8.63 -8.56
CA THR A 17 51.51 9.17 -9.91
C THR A 17 50.33 8.97 -10.88
N VAL A 18 49.90 9.80 -11.85
CA VAL A 18 49.91 11.25 -12.25
C VAL A 18 48.79 11.41 -13.33
N ASP A 19 48.32 12.56 -13.82
CA ASP A 19 48.00 13.92 -13.30
C ASP A 19 47.26 14.68 -14.45
N SER A 20 46.38 15.64 -14.14
CA SER A 20 45.78 16.65 -15.07
C SER A 20 44.93 16.13 -16.25
N MET A 21 44.10 16.93 -16.94
CA MET A 21 43.82 18.39 -16.96
C MET A 21 42.30 18.62 -16.73
N PHE A 22 41.72 19.83 -16.58
CA PHE A 22 42.13 21.22 -16.80
C PHE A 22 41.42 22.14 -15.76
N ALA A 23 41.91 23.35 -15.51
CA ALA A 23 41.40 24.23 -14.44
C ALA A 23 41.26 25.71 -14.86
N SER A 24 40.75 26.55 -13.94
CA SER A 24 40.43 27.99 -14.05
C SER A 24 38.96 28.29 -14.39
N GLY A 25 38.34 29.35 -13.85
CA GLY A 25 38.84 30.32 -12.86
C GLY A 25 37.75 31.34 -12.49
N ALA A 26 37.79 31.89 -11.27
CA ALA A 26 36.71 32.74 -10.75
C ALA A 26 37.06 34.23 -10.74
N GLN A 27 36.13 35.08 -11.21
CA GLN A 27 36.02 36.51 -10.92
C GLN A 27 34.62 37.02 -11.34
N GLY A 28 34.22 38.23 -10.94
CA GLY A 28 32.89 38.78 -11.23
C GLY A 28 32.82 40.30 -11.02
N ARG A 29 31.61 40.83 -10.78
CA ARG A 29 31.21 42.26 -10.55
C ARG A 29 30.80 43.03 -11.83
N GLY A 30 29.66 43.73 -11.75
CA GLY A 30 29.09 44.62 -12.80
C GLY A 30 27.64 44.24 -13.18
N THR A 31 26.58 44.67 -12.48
CA THR A 31 25.87 45.98 -12.51
C THR A 31 24.96 46.26 -13.71
N ALA A 32 23.74 46.75 -13.42
CA ALA A 32 22.85 47.63 -14.21
C ALA A 32 21.54 47.06 -14.85
N ASN A 33 20.44 47.23 -14.09
CA ASN A 33 19.19 47.92 -14.48
C ASN A 33 18.13 47.20 -15.39
N GLY A 34 16.85 47.64 -15.25
CA GLY A 34 15.66 47.11 -15.93
C GLY A 34 14.92 46.04 -15.08
N SER A 35 13.91 46.31 -14.24
CA SER A 35 12.77 47.26 -14.24
C SER A 35 11.52 46.75 -14.98
N GLN A 36 10.34 47.11 -14.44
CA GLN A 36 8.96 46.68 -14.78
C GLN A 36 8.65 45.23 -14.35
N ARG A 37 7.95 44.99 -13.23
CA ARG A 37 6.53 45.24 -12.89
C ARG A 37 5.54 44.38 -13.68
N ALA A 38 4.75 43.60 -12.95
CA ALA A 38 3.53 42.97 -13.46
C ALA A 38 2.49 44.05 -13.83
N ALA A 39 1.77 43.80 -14.92
CA ALA A 39 0.61 44.57 -15.34
C ALA A 39 -0.53 43.60 -15.68
N SER A 40 -1.58 43.59 -14.87
CA SER A 40 -2.82 42.88 -15.15
C SER A 40 -3.54 43.56 -16.32
N THR A 41 -3.65 42.89 -17.46
CA THR A 41 -4.43 43.36 -18.60
C THR A 41 -5.79 42.66 -18.66
N SER A 42 -6.86 43.45 -18.77
CA SER A 42 -8.23 42.98 -18.87
C SER A 42 -8.59 42.61 -20.32
N ALA A 43 -9.34 41.52 -20.50
CA ALA A 43 -9.84 41.09 -21.81
C ALA A 43 -11.34 40.75 -21.72
N SER A 44 -12.13 41.53 -22.46
CA SER A 44 -13.60 41.59 -22.52
C SER A 44 -14.40 40.32 -22.22
N VAL A 45 -15.37 40.45 -21.31
CA VAL A 45 -16.48 39.51 -21.13
C VAL A 45 -17.29 39.42 -22.43
N ARG A 46 -17.24 38.29 -23.15
CA ARG A 46 -18.11 38.06 -24.31
C ARG A 46 -19.45 37.48 -23.86
N LYS A 47 -20.46 38.35 -23.87
CA LYS A 47 -21.87 38.08 -23.57
C LYS A 47 -22.45 37.05 -24.56
N VAL A 48 -22.78 35.85 -24.08
CA VAL A 48 -23.69 34.90 -24.75
C VAL A 48 -25.12 35.15 -24.25
N PRO A 49 -26.14 35.19 -25.13
CA PRO A 49 -27.54 35.24 -24.73
C PRO A 49 -28.05 33.84 -24.31
N SER A 50 -29.04 33.81 -23.40
CA SER A 50 -29.67 32.58 -22.90
C SER A 50 -31.04 32.33 -23.53
N ALA A 51 -31.49 31.07 -23.46
CA ALA A 51 -32.76 30.51 -23.98
C ALA A 51 -32.87 30.52 -25.52
N THR A 52 -33.30 29.44 -26.18
CA THR A 52 -34.25 28.39 -25.75
C THR A 52 -33.76 26.97 -26.10
N GLY A 53 -34.28 25.95 -25.40
CA GLY A 53 -33.90 24.54 -25.60
C GLY A 53 -34.07 23.69 -24.33
N PHE A 54 -35.31 23.50 -23.87
CA PHE A 54 -35.59 22.63 -22.73
C PHE A 54 -35.66 21.16 -23.19
N GLY A 55 -34.64 20.38 -22.83
CA GLY A 55 -34.68 18.93 -22.71
C GLY A 55 -34.82 18.09 -23.99
N ASP A 56 -33.70 17.72 -24.61
CA ASP A 56 -33.54 16.42 -25.29
C ASP A 56 -32.06 15.97 -25.38
N ASP A 57 -31.35 15.94 -24.23
CA ASP A 57 -29.97 15.42 -24.15
C ASP A 57 -29.65 14.79 -22.78
N LEU A 58 -30.45 13.78 -22.42
CA LEU A 58 -30.13 12.80 -21.35
C LEU A 58 -30.38 11.35 -21.80
N SER A 59 -31.00 11.16 -22.96
CA SER A 59 -31.30 9.85 -23.55
C SER A 59 -30.04 9.11 -24.00
N ASP A 60 -29.05 9.82 -24.56
CA ASP A 60 -27.82 9.22 -25.10
C ASP A 60 -26.85 8.69 -24.00
N LEU A 61 -27.07 9.08 -22.73
CA LEU A 61 -26.32 8.55 -21.59
C LEU A 61 -26.80 7.15 -21.15
N PHE A 62 -28.03 6.75 -21.50
CA PHE A 62 -28.66 5.54 -20.95
C PHE A 62 -29.70 4.87 -21.87
N GLY A 63 -29.61 5.07 -23.20
CA GLY A 63 -30.71 4.73 -24.12
C GLY A 63 -30.38 3.98 -25.42
N ALA A 64 -29.11 3.92 -25.87
CA ALA A 64 -28.75 3.25 -27.13
C ALA A 64 -27.33 2.68 -27.13
N PRO A 65 -27.04 1.62 -27.92
CA PRO A 65 -25.68 1.38 -28.37
C PRO A 65 -25.29 2.54 -29.29
N ALA A 66 -24.36 3.38 -28.84
CA ALA A 66 -23.90 4.53 -29.62
C ALA A 66 -23.48 4.09 -31.03
N SER A 67 -23.99 4.79 -32.06
CA SER A 67 -23.84 4.41 -33.48
C SER A 67 -22.38 4.22 -33.93
N SER A 68 -21.44 4.80 -33.18
CA SER A 68 -20.00 4.53 -33.18
C SER A 68 -19.61 3.04 -33.28
N ASP A 69 -20.36 2.10 -32.70
CA ASP A 69 -20.03 0.66 -32.79
C ASP A 69 -20.43 -0.01 -34.11
N VAL A 70 -21.23 0.66 -34.95
CA VAL A 70 -21.65 0.16 -36.28
C VAL A 70 -20.82 0.83 -37.38
N PHE A 71 -20.26 0.02 -38.28
CA PHE A 71 -19.53 0.56 -39.43
C PHE A 71 -20.50 1.22 -40.43
N GLN A 72 -20.48 2.56 -40.50
CA GLN A 72 -21.38 3.31 -41.38
C GLN A 72 -20.85 3.35 -42.82
N GLU A 73 -21.52 2.62 -43.71
CA GLU A 73 -21.20 2.62 -45.14
C GLU A 73 -21.54 3.96 -45.79
N VAL A 74 -20.78 4.34 -46.83
CA VAL A 74 -21.00 5.58 -47.59
C VAL A 74 -21.03 5.23 -49.08
N GLU A 75 -22.15 5.57 -49.73
CA GLU A 75 -22.38 5.32 -51.14
C GLU A 75 -21.49 6.24 -52.00
N GLY A 76 -20.84 5.68 -53.02
CA GLY A 76 -19.88 6.41 -53.87
C GLY A 76 -18.42 6.45 -53.38
N GLU A 77 -18.06 5.82 -52.25
CA GLU A 77 -16.64 5.65 -51.89
C GLU A 77 -15.91 4.62 -52.78
N SER A 78 -14.66 4.93 -53.16
CA SER A 78 -13.71 3.93 -53.68
C SER A 78 -13.45 2.85 -52.63
N GLU A 79 -13.33 1.60 -53.07
CA GLU A 79 -13.10 0.44 -52.19
C GLU A 79 -11.92 0.61 -51.24
N GLU A 80 -10.83 1.24 -51.69
CA GLU A 80 -9.64 1.49 -50.86
C GLU A 80 -9.98 2.35 -49.63
N ARG A 81 -10.85 3.36 -49.79
CA ARG A 81 -11.31 4.23 -48.70
C ARG A 81 -12.25 3.48 -47.76
N ARG A 82 -13.19 2.71 -48.30
CA ARG A 82 -14.09 1.85 -47.51
C ARG A 82 -13.30 0.84 -46.67
N ARG A 83 -12.29 0.17 -47.26
CA ARG A 83 -11.38 -0.77 -46.59
C ARG A 83 -10.56 -0.07 -45.48
N ALA A 84 -9.96 1.09 -45.76
CA ALA A 84 -9.18 1.85 -44.78
C ALA A 84 -10.03 2.39 -43.60
N ARG A 85 -11.27 2.83 -43.87
CA ARG A 85 -12.23 3.22 -42.82
C ARG A 85 -12.62 2.02 -41.95
N LEU A 86 -12.90 0.86 -42.57
CA LEU A 86 -13.26 -0.37 -41.86
C LEU A 86 -12.10 -0.87 -40.98
N GLU A 87 -10.87 -0.88 -41.49
CA GLU A 87 -9.67 -1.25 -40.71
C GLU A 87 -9.44 -0.29 -39.51
N ARG A 88 -9.76 1.01 -39.66
CA ARG A 88 -9.70 1.97 -38.53
C ARG A 88 -10.81 1.72 -37.50
N HIS A 89 -12.01 1.36 -37.93
CA HIS A 89 -13.13 1.02 -37.05
C HIS A 89 -12.84 -0.28 -36.27
N GLN A 90 -12.45 -1.34 -36.98
CA GLN A 90 -12.02 -2.63 -36.39
C GLN A 90 -10.92 -2.44 -35.36
N ARG A 91 -9.80 -1.77 -35.69
CA ARG A 91 -8.72 -1.51 -34.73
C ARG A 91 -9.15 -0.69 -33.51
N THR A 92 -10.20 0.13 -33.63
CA THR A 92 -10.76 0.87 -32.48
C THR A 92 -11.61 -0.05 -31.60
N ARG A 93 -12.49 -0.85 -32.21
CA ARG A 93 -13.33 -1.86 -31.54
C ARG A 93 -12.49 -2.95 -30.86
N GLU A 94 -11.43 -3.44 -31.51
CA GLU A 94 -10.46 -4.38 -30.94
C GLU A 94 -9.71 -3.82 -29.74
N ARG A 95 -9.27 -2.56 -29.80
CA ARG A 95 -8.61 -1.89 -28.66
C ARG A 95 -9.56 -1.74 -27.47
N ALA A 96 -10.81 -1.35 -27.74
CA ALA A 96 -11.85 -1.25 -26.71
C ALA A 96 -12.17 -2.61 -26.08
N ALA A 97 -12.40 -3.64 -26.91
CA ALA A 97 -12.66 -5.01 -26.46
C ALA A 97 -11.48 -5.60 -25.67
N LYS A 98 -10.24 -5.39 -26.12
CA LYS A 98 -9.04 -5.83 -25.40
C LYS A 98 -8.88 -5.11 -24.05
N ALA A 99 -9.06 -3.79 -24.00
CA ALA A 99 -8.98 -3.04 -22.76
C ALA A 99 -10.07 -3.44 -21.75
N LEU A 100 -11.28 -3.73 -22.23
CA LEU A 100 -12.38 -4.25 -21.42
C LEU A 100 -12.08 -5.66 -20.90
N ALA A 101 -11.57 -6.55 -21.75
CA ALA A 101 -11.17 -7.91 -21.36
C ALA A 101 -10.04 -7.91 -20.33
N GLU A 102 -8.99 -7.12 -20.54
CA GLU A 102 -7.85 -6.99 -19.61
C GLU A 102 -8.29 -6.40 -18.26
N LYS A 103 -9.19 -5.41 -18.26
CA LYS A 103 -9.80 -4.90 -17.02
C LYS A 103 -10.57 -6.01 -16.31
N ASN A 104 -11.49 -6.67 -17.01
CA ASN A 104 -12.32 -7.73 -16.43
C ASN A 104 -11.47 -8.89 -15.90
N GLU A 105 -10.39 -9.27 -16.58
CA GLU A 105 -9.46 -10.29 -16.11
C GLU A 105 -8.77 -9.88 -14.80
N ARG A 106 -8.25 -8.64 -14.70
CA ARG A 106 -7.67 -8.12 -13.46
C ARG A 106 -8.70 -8.06 -12.33
N ASP A 107 -9.90 -7.56 -12.60
CA ASP A 107 -10.98 -7.48 -11.61
C ASP A 107 -11.43 -8.89 -11.15
N MET A 108 -11.39 -9.90 -12.04
CA MET A 108 -11.65 -11.32 -11.74
C MET A 108 -10.48 -12.04 -11.08
N GLN A 109 -9.24 -11.55 -11.19
CA GLN A 109 -8.10 -12.06 -10.40
C GLN A 109 -8.21 -11.56 -8.96
N VAL A 110 -8.42 -10.25 -8.76
CA VAL A 110 -8.60 -9.64 -7.42
C VAL A 110 -9.80 -10.26 -6.68
N GLN A 111 -10.93 -10.51 -7.37
CA GLN A 111 -12.07 -11.19 -6.76
C GLN A 111 -11.78 -12.64 -6.32
N ARG A 112 -10.94 -13.39 -7.07
CA ARG A 112 -10.56 -14.76 -6.69
C ARG A 112 -9.63 -14.76 -5.48
N GLU A 113 -8.60 -13.91 -5.48
CA GLU A 113 -7.72 -13.74 -4.32
C GLU A 113 -8.53 -13.33 -3.08
N GLN A 114 -9.43 -12.35 -3.20
CA GLN A 114 -10.26 -11.91 -2.09
C GLN A 114 -11.22 -13.00 -1.60
N ALA A 115 -11.88 -13.76 -2.49
CA ALA A 115 -12.74 -14.87 -2.10
C ALA A 115 -12.00 -16.01 -1.38
N GLU A 116 -10.74 -16.29 -1.75
CA GLU A 116 -9.88 -17.22 -0.99
C GLU A 116 -9.52 -16.66 0.38
N ARG A 117 -9.19 -15.36 0.47
CA ARG A 117 -8.95 -14.67 1.76
C ARG A 117 -10.17 -14.70 2.67
N ASP A 118 -11.36 -14.46 2.14
CA ASP A 118 -12.61 -14.37 2.89
C ASP A 118 -13.02 -15.76 3.41
N ARG A 119 -12.98 -16.79 2.55
CA ARG A 119 -13.28 -18.19 2.95
C ARG A 119 -12.34 -18.70 4.05
N ILE A 120 -11.06 -18.32 3.98
CA ILE A 120 -10.08 -18.59 5.03
C ILE A 120 -10.40 -17.75 6.28
N GLY A 121 -10.72 -16.48 6.07
CA GLY A 121 -11.11 -15.51 7.09
C GLY A 121 -12.28 -16.01 7.94
N ASP A 122 -13.39 -16.45 7.34
CA ASP A 122 -14.58 -16.95 8.05
C ASP A 122 -14.26 -18.08 9.04
N THR A 123 -13.39 -19.01 8.64
CA THR A 123 -12.97 -20.14 9.48
C THR A 123 -12.18 -19.64 10.69
N LEU A 124 -11.22 -18.73 10.45
CA LEU A 124 -10.42 -18.12 11.50
C LEU A 124 -11.26 -17.21 12.40
N ASP A 125 -12.18 -16.41 11.85
CA ASP A 125 -13.06 -15.53 12.61
C ASP A 125 -13.99 -16.37 13.51
N PHE A 126 -14.44 -17.56 13.08
CA PHE A 126 -15.16 -18.50 13.95
C PHE A 126 -14.28 -19.03 15.09
N GLU A 127 -13.04 -19.44 14.82
CA GLU A 127 -12.11 -19.92 15.85
C GLU A 127 -11.72 -18.81 16.85
N ILE A 128 -11.45 -17.61 16.35
CA ILE A 128 -11.07 -16.43 17.16
C ILE A 128 -12.26 -15.97 18.02
N LYS A 129 -13.49 -15.93 17.48
CA LYS A 129 -14.72 -15.64 18.26
C LYS A 129 -15.03 -16.75 19.26
N ARG A 130 -14.85 -18.02 18.88
CA ARG A 130 -14.98 -19.18 19.79
C ARG A 130 -13.98 -19.09 20.94
N TRP A 131 -12.77 -18.60 20.67
CA TRP A 131 -11.75 -18.34 21.66
C TRP A 131 -12.10 -17.14 22.54
N SER A 132 -12.45 -15.98 21.97
CA SER A 132 -12.68 -14.75 22.74
C SER A 132 -13.93 -14.82 23.63
N ALA A 133 -14.98 -15.51 23.18
CA ALA A 133 -16.28 -15.61 23.85
C ALA A 133 -16.19 -15.87 25.37
N GLY A 134 -16.89 -15.03 26.15
CA GLY A 134 -16.94 -15.14 27.61
C GLY A 134 -15.69 -14.63 28.36
N LYS A 135 -14.61 -14.28 27.66
CA LYS A 135 -13.43 -13.60 28.24
C LYS A 135 -13.07 -12.27 27.56
N GLU A 136 -13.96 -11.76 26.72
CA GLU A 136 -13.81 -10.48 26.02
C GLU A 136 -13.69 -9.32 27.02
N GLY A 137 -12.69 -8.46 26.85
CA GLY A 137 -12.31 -7.44 27.84
C GLY A 137 -11.49 -7.95 29.03
N ASN A 138 -11.55 -9.24 29.40
CA ASN A 138 -10.76 -9.78 30.51
C ASN A 138 -9.33 -10.11 30.06
N LEU A 139 -8.44 -9.13 30.18
CA LEU A 139 -7.04 -9.25 29.75
C LEU A 139 -6.30 -10.44 30.40
N ARG A 140 -6.56 -10.72 31.68
CA ARG A 140 -5.92 -11.84 32.41
C ARG A 140 -6.27 -13.19 31.76
N ALA A 141 -7.56 -13.41 31.49
CA ALA A 141 -8.05 -14.65 30.88
C ALA A 141 -7.66 -14.80 29.39
N LEU A 142 -7.58 -13.68 28.65
CA LEU A 142 -7.10 -13.68 27.26
C LEU A 142 -5.62 -14.04 27.19
N LEU A 143 -4.77 -13.41 28.02
CA LEU A 143 -3.34 -13.72 28.05
C LEU A 143 -3.05 -15.17 28.49
N SER A 144 -3.77 -15.72 29.47
CA SER A 144 -3.56 -17.10 29.93
C SER A 144 -4.03 -18.20 28.97
N THR A 145 -4.69 -17.83 27.88
CA THR A 145 -5.24 -18.77 26.88
C THR A 145 -4.81 -18.44 25.44
N LEU A 146 -3.88 -17.50 25.27
CA LEU A 146 -3.41 -17.02 23.96
C LEU A 146 -2.67 -18.11 23.17
N GLN A 147 -2.08 -19.09 23.85
CA GLN A 147 -1.42 -20.26 23.24
C GLN A 147 -2.36 -21.20 22.47
N TYR A 148 -3.68 -21.06 22.60
CA TYR A 148 -4.65 -21.89 21.85
C TYR A 148 -5.06 -21.29 20.50
N ILE A 149 -4.71 -20.01 20.24
CA ILE A 149 -5.07 -19.31 18.99
C ILE A 149 -3.84 -18.85 18.19
N LEU A 150 -2.66 -18.81 18.81
CA LEU A 150 -1.40 -18.47 18.13
C LEU A 150 -0.64 -19.70 17.63
N TRP A 151 0.04 -19.52 16.50
CA TRP A 151 0.90 -20.54 15.88
C TRP A 151 2.26 -20.66 16.60
N PRO A 152 2.93 -21.84 16.58
CA PRO A 152 4.16 -22.06 17.35
C PRO A 152 5.29 -21.05 17.07
N GLU A 153 5.44 -20.62 15.81
CA GLU A 153 6.53 -19.76 15.36
C GLU A 153 6.36 -18.28 15.77
N CYS A 154 5.22 -17.90 16.37
CA CYS A 154 5.02 -16.55 16.90
C CYS A 154 6.01 -16.22 18.04
N GLY A 155 6.49 -17.23 18.78
CA GLY A 155 7.38 -17.07 19.94
C GLY A 155 6.66 -16.78 21.26
N TRP A 156 5.35 -16.99 21.31
CA TRP A 156 4.57 -16.91 22.55
C TRP A 156 4.94 -18.03 23.52
N GLN A 157 4.88 -17.73 24.82
CA GLN A 157 4.99 -18.70 25.90
C GLN A 157 3.67 -18.72 26.66
N ALA A 158 3.09 -19.90 26.88
CA ALA A 158 1.90 -20.05 27.71
C ALA A 158 2.18 -19.52 29.14
N VAL A 159 1.19 -18.84 29.73
CA VAL A 159 1.31 -18.20 31.05
C VAL A 159 0.11 -18.57 31.91
N SER A 160 0.36 -18.87 33.18
CA SER A 160 -0.71 -19.25 34.10
C SER A 160 -1.47 -18.04 34.64
N LEU A 161 -2.71 -18.23 35.11
CA LEU A 161 -3.42 -17.17 35.84
C LEU A 161 -2.70 -16.78 37.14
N THR A 162 -1.96 -17.71 37.75
CA THR A 162 -1.08 -17.47 38.91
C THR A 162 0.09 -16.52 38.61
N ASP A 163 0.59 -16.47 37.38
CA ASP A 163 1.59 -15.49 36.96
C ASP A 163 0.97 -14.09 36.69
N LEU A 164 -0.35 -14.02 36.52
CA LEU A 164 -1.11 -12.83 36.10
C LEU A 164 -1.90 -12.17 37.25
N ILE A 165 -1.59 -12.53 38.50
CA ILE A 165 -2.21 -11.95 39.71
C ILE A 165 -1.93 -10.45 39.77
N THR A 166 -0.65 -10.05 39.78
CA THR A 166 -0.28 -8.63 39.94
C THR A 166 -0.45 -7.85 38.63
N GLY A 167 -0.99 -6.63 38.73
CA GLY A 167 -1.13 -5.73 37.57
C GLY A 167 0.18 -5.47 36.84
N ALA A 168 1.31 -5.41 37.57
CA ALA A 168 2.64 -5.28 36.98
C ALA A 168 3.02 -6.48 36.08
N ALA A 169 2.67 -7.71 36.48
CA ALA A 169 2.90 -8.90 35.66
C ALA A 169 1.98 -8.94 34.42
N VAL A 170 0.71 -8.55 34.57
CA VAL A 170 -0.21 -8.36 33.42
C VAL A 170 0.34 -7.32 32.43
N LYS A 171 0.78 -6.15 32.93
CA LYS A 171 1.41 -5.08 32.12
C LYS A 171 2.71 -5.54 31.43
N LYS A 172 3.48 -6.42 32.06
CA LYS A 172 4.67 -7.07 31.47
C LYS A 172 4.33 -8.09 30.39
N GLN A 173 3.31 -8.93 30.61
CA GLN A 173 2.98 -10.02 29.69
C GLN A 173 2.15 -9.56 28.49
N TYR A 174 1.29 -8.55 28.64
CA TYR A 174 0.65 -7.86 27.50
C TYR A 174 1.69 -7.27 26.54
N ARG A 175 2.75 -6.62 27.07
CA ARG A 175 3.86 -6.10 26.24
C ARG A 175 4.62 -7.18 25.48
N LYS A 176 4.70 -8.42 25.99
CA LYS A 176 5.22 -9.56 25.20
C LYS A 176 4.23 -9.99 24.13
N ALA A 177 2.93 -10.06 24.45
CA ALA A 177 1.89 -10.51 23.54
C ALA A 177 1.84 -9.62 22.30
N THR A 178 1.77 -8.30 22.49
CA THR A 178 1.77 -7.33 21.40
C THR A 178 3.02 -7.42 20.53
N LEU A 179 4.20 -7.71 21.08
CA LEU A 179 5.42 -7.92 20.28
C LEU A 179 5.40 -9.23 19.46
N CYS A 180 4.78 -10.30 19.97
CA CYS A 180 4.67 -11.58 19.25
C CYS A 180 3.69 -11.50 18.07
N ILE A 181 2.61 -10.73 18.21
CA ILE A 181 1.51 -10.62 17.24
C ILE A 181 1.51 -9.31 16.45
N HIS A 182 2.48 -8.41 16.64
CA HIS A 182 2.49 -7.12 15.94
C HIS A 182 2.53 -7.33 14.42
N PRO A 183 1.66 -6.70 13.61
CA PRO A 183 1.56 -6.98 12.17
C PRO A 183 2.88 -6.79 11.43
N ASP A 184 3.69 -5.79 11.79
CA ASP A 184 5.06 -5.61 11.26
C ASP A 184 6.01 -6.79 11.60
N LYS A 185 5.96 -7.33 12.83
CA LYS A 185 6.82 -8.45 13.25
C LYS A 185 6.37 -9.77 12.64
N VAL A 186 5.05 -9.95 12.49
CA VAL A 186 4.43 -11.08 11.79
C VAL A 186 4.79 -11.03 10.30
N GLN A 187 4.71 -9.86 9.65
CA GLN A 187 5.16 -9.63 8.27
C GLN A 187 6.67 -9.88 8.09
N GLN A 188 7.52 -9.39 9.00
CA GLN A 188 8.98 -9.61 8.96
C GLN A 188 9.38 -11.09 9.13
N LYS A 189 8.60 -11.88 9.87
CA LYS A 189 8.78 -13.33 10.01
C LYS A 189 8.36 -14.13 8.75
N GLY A 190 7.89 -13.48 7.69
CA GLY A 190 7.40 -14.16 6.49
C GLY A 190 6.07 -14.90 6.70
N ALA A 191 5.27 -14.48 7.68
CA ALA A 191 4.07 -15.19 8.10
C ALA A 191 3.03 -15.36 6.98
N THR A 192 2.22 -16.42 7.09
CA THR A 192 1.13 -16.71 6.15
C THR A 192 0.00 -15.69 6.26
N LEU A 193 -0.88 -15.69 5.26
CA LEU A 193 -2.06 -14.82 5.24
C LEU A 193 -3.00 -15.10 6.43
N GLN A 194 -3.13 -16.37 6.81
CA GLN A 194 -3.86 -16.82 8.01
C GLN A 194 -3.26 -16.23 9.29
N GLN A 195 -1.93 -16.35 9.46
CA GLN A 195 -1.22 -15.86 10.64
C GLN A 195 -1.35 -14.33 10.79
N LYS A 196 -1.31 -13.57 9.69
CA LYS A 196 -1.58 -12.13 9.68
C LYS A 196 -3.00 -11.80 10.15
N TYR A 197 -4.00 -12.52 9.64
CA TYR A 197 -5.40 -12.34 10.02
C TYR A 197 -5.64 -12.64 11.51
N ILE A 198 -5.11 -13.75 12.01
CA ILE A 198 -5.14 -14.10 13.44
C ILE A 198 -4.51 -12.98 14.28
N ALA A 199 -3.30 -12.55 13.92
CA ALA A 199 -2.59 -11.49 14.62
C ALA A 199 -3.39 -10.19 14.70
N GLU A 200 -3.97 -9.74 13.58
CA GLU A 200 -4.77 -8.51 13.50
C GLU A 200 -5.97 -8.55 14.46
N LYS A 201 -6.81 -9.59 14.36
CA LYS A 201 -8.00 -9.75 15.21
C LYS A 201 -7.65 -9.90 16.69
N VAL A 202 -6.66 -10.75 17.00
CA VAL A 202 -6.25 -11.03 18.38
C VAL A 202 -5.55 -9.82 19.01
N PHE A 203 -4.84 -9.00 18.22
CA PHE A 203 -4.26 -7.74 18.68
C PHE A 203 -5.33 -6.73 19.09
N ASP A 204 -6.38 -6.54 18.27
CA ASP A 204 -7.47 -5.62 18.63
C ASP A 204 -8.27 -6.11 19.86
N ILE A 205 -8.56 -7.41 19.98
CA ILE A 205 -9.20 -7.98 21.18
C ILE A 205 -8.35 -7.75 22.45
N LEU A 206 -7.04 -7.98 22.38
CA LEU A 206 -6.13 -7.73 23.50
C LEU A 206 -5.99 -6.23 23.81
N LYS A 207 -6.05 -5.36 22.80
CA LYS A 207 -5.98 -3.90 22.92
C LYS A 207 -7.25 -3.31 23.56
N GLU A 208 -8.42 -3.84 23.25
CA GLU A 208 -9.67 -3.48 23.94
C GLU A 208 -9.63 -3.90 25.41
N ALA A 209 -9.22 -5.15 25.68
CA ALA A 209 -9.05 -5.66 27.04
C ALA A 209 -7.99 -4.90 27.84
N TRP A 210 -6.92 -4.45 27.18
CA TRP A 210 -5.91 -3.55 27.76
C TRP A 210 -6.45 -2.18 28.13
N ASN A 211 -7.34 -1.61 27.32
CA ASN A 211 -7.98 -0.33 27.64
C ASN A 211 -8.87 -0.48 28.88
N LYS A 212 -9.76 -1.50 28.91
CA LYS A 212 -10.60 -1.84 30.06
C LYS A 212 -9.78 -2.05 31.34
N PHE A 213 -8.77 -2.90 31.28
CA PHE A 213 -7.86 -3.18 32.40
C PHE A 213 -7.12 -1.93 32.93
N ASN A 214 -6.76 -0.96 32.08
CA ASN A 214 -6.20 0.32 32.56
C ASN A 214 -7.26 1.30 33.07
N SER A 215 -8.53 1.20 32.66
CA SER A 215 -9.62 1.94 33.33
C SER A 215 -9.93 1.35 34.71
N GLU A 216 -9.80 0.04 34.89
CA GLU A 216 -10.07 -0.68 36.14
C GLU A 216 -8.94 -0.55 37.18
N GLU A 217 -7.67 -0.61 36.79
CA GLU A 217 -6.53 -0.52 37.74
C GLU A 217 -5.92 0.90 37.86
N PHE A 218 -6.72 1.94 37.62
CA PHE A 218 -6.39 3.36 37.90
C PHE A 218 -7.55 4.12 38.59
N PHE A 219 -8.54 3.39 39.12
CA PHE A 219 -9.59 3.87 40.02
C PHE A 219 -9.50 3.14 41.38
#